data_AF-A0AAU0N6E2-F1
#
_entry.id   AF-A0AAU0N6E2-F1
#
_cell.length_a   1.000
_cell.length_b   1.000
_cell.length_c   1.000
_cell.angle_alpha   90.00
_cell.angle_beta   90.00
_cell.angle_gamma   90.00
#
_symmetry.space_group_name_H-M   'P 1'
#
loop_
_entity.id
_entity.type
_entity.pdbx_description
1 polymer ?
#
loop_
_entity_poly.entity_id
_entity_poly.type
_entity_poly.pdbx_seq_one_letter_code
_entity_poly.pdbx_strand_id
1 'polypeptide(L)'
;MVKLTAKQEKFVQGLISGLSQRQAYIEAGYATKGKSNTTIDANASRLFKNSKVLTRYDELMEEHKQKALWTREESIQNLKWLVDKARDSIERHDKGYVRQGTANALIGALQELNKLEKIYPLDQLHAKKLEKEIEPNDDTQNQVANLRKMIMKRVQE
;
A
#
# COMPACT_ATOMS: atom_id res chain seq x y z
N MET A 1 25.37 11.70 -15.47
CA MET A 1 25.24 10.39 -14.79
C MET A 1 26.15 10.40 -13.56
N VAL A 2 25.57 10.34 -12.36
CA VAL A 2 26.35 10.36 -11.11
C VAL A 2 27.13 9.05 -11.01
N LYS A 3 28.47 9.11 -11.02
CA LYS A 3 29.31 7.91 -10.90
C LYS A 3 29.34 7.45 -9.43
N LEU A 4 28.51 6.46 -9.11
CA LEU A 4 28.47 5.76 -7.83
C LEU A 4 29.32 4.49 -7.86
N THR A 5 29.77 4.06 -6.68
CA THR A 5 30.33 2.72 -6.50
C THR A 5 29.20 1.68 -6.45
N ALA A 6 29.50 0.43 -6.76
CA ALA A 6 28.52 -0.66 -6.71
C ALA A 6 27.81 -0.79 -5.34
N LYS A 7 28.55 -0.56 -4.24
CA LYS A 7 27.96 -0.58 -2.89
C LYS A 7 27.00 0.58 -2.65
N GLN A 8 27.32 1.77 -3.16
CA GLN A 8 26.42 2.92 -3.04
C GLN A 8 25.15 2.74 -3.87
N GLU A 9 25.26 2.21 -5.08
CA GLU A 9 24.08 1.90 -5.90
C GLU A 9 23.19 0.86 -5.20
N LYS A 10 23.78 -0.23 -4.68
CA LYS A 10 23.03 -1.24 -3.92
C LYS A 10 22.37 -0.68 -2.67
N PHE A 11 23.04 0.26 -1.98
CA PHE A 11 22.46 0.99 -0.85
C PHE A 11 21.22 1.78 -1.26
N VAL A 12 21.30 2.57 -2.34
CA VAL A 12 20.15 3.35 -2.83
C VAL A 12 19.01 2.45 -3.27
N GLN A 13 19.28 1.37 -4.00
CA GLN A 13 18.26 0.39 -4.41
C GLN A 13 17.53 -0.22 -3.21
N GLY A 14 18.26 -0.54 -2.14
CA GLY A 14 17.66 -1.02 -0.88
C GLY A 14 16.71 -0.02 -0.23
N LEU A 15 17.03 1.28 -0.28
CA LEU A 15 16.15 2.32 0.24
C LEU A 15 14.86 2.43 -0.59
N ILE A 16 14.97 2.37 -1.91
CA ILE A 16 13.82 2.41 -2.82
C ILE A 16 12.92 1.18 -2.65
N SER A 17 13.49 0.01 -2.31
CA SER A 17 12.72 -1.20 -1.99
C SER A 17 12.12 -1.22 -0.58
N GLY A 18 12.24 -0.13 0.19
CA GLY A 18 11.59 0.03 1.50
C GLY A 18 12.43 -0.40 2.71
N LEU A 19 13.73 -0.68 2.54
CA LEU A 19 14.59 -0.96 3.67
C LEU A 19 14.92 0.31 4.46
N SER A 20 15.10 0.17 5.77
CA SER A 20 15.70 1.23 6.58
C SER A 20 17.14 1.50 6.14
N GLN A 21 17.66 2.70 6.44
CA GLN A 21 19.06 3.06 6.14
C GLN A 21 20.06 2.04 6.73
N ARG A 22 19.80 1.51 7.93
CA ARG A 22 20.66 0.48 8.53
C ARG A 22 20.64 -0.82 7.71
N GLN A 23 19.45 -1.31 7.37
CA GLN A 23 19.27 -2.55 6.59
C GLN A 23 19.91 -2.42 5.22
N ALA A 24 19.62 -1.34 4.49
CA ALA A 24 20.21 -1.06 3.19
C ALA A 24 21.74 -0.98 3.26
N TYR A 25 22.30 -0.39 4.33
CA TYR A 25 23.74 -0.30 4.54
C TYR A 25 24.39 -1.67 4.79
N ILE A 26 23.73 -2.53 5.57
CA ILE A 26 24.19 -3.91 5.81
C ILE A 26 24.14 -4.72 4.50
N GLU A 27 23.01 -4.68 3.79
CA GLU A 27 22.82 -5.43 2.55
C GLU A 27 23.72 -4.97 1.41
N ALA A 28 24.06 -3.68 1.37
CA ALA A 28 25.07 -3.12 0.48
C ALA A 28 26.50 -3.65 0.73
N GLY A 29 26.71 -4.41 1.82
CA GLY A 29 27.98 -5.07 2.12
C GLY A 29 29.00 -4.12 2.75
N TYR A 30 28.56 -3.10 3.48
CA TYR A 30 29.46 -2.27 4.28
C TYR A 30 29.90 -2.97 5.57
N ALA A 31 31.10 -2.64 6.04
CA ALA A 31 31.69 -3.28 7.21
C ALA A 31 30.91 -2.97 8.49
N THR A 32 30.36 -4.01 9.10
CA THR A 32 29.54 -3.96 10.32
C THR A 32 30.13 -4.76 11.49
N LYS A 33 31.07 -5.67 11.22
CA LYS A 33 31.70 -6.51 12.25
C LYS A 33 32.35 -5.64 13.34
N GLY A 34 32.00 -5.92 14.59
CA GLY A 34 32.53 -5.20 15.76
C GLY A 34 31.97 -3.79 15.98
N LYS A 35 30.96 -3.35 15.22
CA LYS A 35 30.33 -2.04 15.38
C LYS A 35 28.99 -2.17 16.10
N SER A 36 28.68 -1.20 16.97
CA SER A 36 27.35 -1.08 17.55
C SER A 36 26.31 -0.68 16.49
N ASN A 37 25.04 -0.98 16.76
CA ASN A 37 23.92 -0.53 15.93
C ASN A 37 23.91 1.00 15.72
N THR A 38 24.19 1.76 16.78
CA THR A 38 24.26 3.23 16.73
C THR A 38 25.37 3.73 15.79
N THR A 39 26.51 3.04 15.78
CA THR A 39 27.61 3.34 14.87
C THR A 39 27.23 3.05 13.42
N ILE A 40 26.51 1.94 13.18
CA ILE A 40 26.04 1.58 11.83
C ILE A 40 25.00 2.62 11.35
N ASP A 41 24.07 3.03 12.20
CA ASP A 41 23.09 4.08 11.86
C ASP A 41 23.76 5.39 11.50
N ALA A 42 24.72 5.84 12.31
CA ALA A 42 25.44 7.08 12.07
C ALA A 42 26.19 7.04 10.72
N ASN A 43 26.79 5.88 10.39
CA ASN A 43 27.45 5.68 9.10
C ASN A 43 26.47 5.65 7.93
N ALA A 44 25.33 4.96 8.07
CA ALA A 44 24.29 4.89 7.05
C ALA A 44 23.67 6.27 6.80
N SER A 45 23.39 7.04 7.85
CA SER A 45 22.90 8.41 7.76
C SER A 45 23.91 9.33 7.08
N ARG A 46 25.20 9.22 7.43
CA ARG A 46 26.27 9.97 6.75
C ARG A 46 26.39 9.60 5.28
N LEU A 47 26.24 8.32 4.94
CA LEU A 47 26.26 7.84 3.55
C LEU A 47 25.08 8.41 2.76
N PHE A 48 23.88 8.41 3.33
CA PHE A 48 22.68 8.95 2.69
C PHE A 48 22.81 10.46 2.41
N LYS A 49 23.44 11.21 3.31
CA LYS A 49 23.73 12.65 3.13
C LYS A 49 24.81 12.95 2.09
N ASN A 50 25.49 11.95 1.56
CA ASN A 50 26.45 12.18 0.48
C ASN A 50 25.71 12.68 -0.77
N SER A 51 26.15 13.80 -1.34
CA SER A 51 25.46 14.45 -2.47
C SER A 51 25.19 13.49 -3.64
N LYS A 52 26.16 12.64 -3.99
CA LYS A 52 26.00 11.67 -5.10
C LYS A 52 24.95 10.61 -4.80
N VAL A 53 24.90 10.14 -3.55
CA VAL A 53 23.94 9.13 -3.10
C VAL A 53 22.53 9.72 -3.06
N LEU A 54 22.40 10.93 -2.50
CA LEU A 54 21.13 11.64 -2.41
C LEU A 54 20.57 11.94 -3.81
N THR A 55 21.36 12.49 -4.72
CA THR A 55 20.92 12.75 -6.10
C THR A 55 20.42 11.49 -6.78
N ARG A 56 21.12 10.35 -6.63
CA ARG A 56 20.66 9.08 -7.22
C ARG A 56 19.38 8.55 -6.58
N TYR A 57 19.23 8.71 -5.27
CA TYR A 57 18.00 8.35 -4.58
C TYR A 57 16.82 9.17 -5.10
N ASP A 58 17.00 10.48 -5.29
CA ASP A 58 15.96 11.36 -5.83
C ASP A 58 15.63 11.00 -7.28
N GLU A 59 16.64 10.72 -8.13
CA GLU A 59 16.45 10.24 -9.50
C GLU A 59 15.60 8.96 -9.53
N LEU A 60 15.94 7.95 -8.74
CA LEU A 60 15.20 6.69 -8.70
C LEU A 60 13.81 6.86 -8.10
N MET A 61 13.66 7.71 -7.08
CA MET A 61 12.35 8.01 -6.51
C MET A 61 11.47 8.71 -7.54
N GLU A 62 12.02 9.64 -8.31
CA GLU A 62 11.32 10.28 -9.41
C GLU A 62 10.99 9.27 -10.52
N GLU A 63 11.91 8.41 -10.95
CA GLU A 63 11.60 7.32 -11.89
C GLU A 63 10.47 6.41 -11.37
N HIS A 64 10.44 6.11 -10.07
CA HIS A 64 9.38 5.33 -9.44
C HIS A 64 8.06 6.10 -9.40
N LYS A 65 8.06 7.40 -9.10
CA LYS A 65 6.89 8.28 -9.22
C LYS A 65 6.40 8.38 -10.66
N GLN A 66 7.32 8.45 -11.62
CA GLN A 66 7.06 8.49 -13.06
C GLN A 66 6.50 7.17 -13.56
N LYS A 67 6.96 6.03 -13.05
CA LYS A 67 6.31 4.72 -13.29
C LYS A 67 4.97 4.59 -12.57
N ALA A 68 4.82 5.26 -11.44
CA ALA A 68 3.57 5.40 -10.71
C ALA A 68 2.69 6.56 -11.21
N LEU A 69 3.02 7.22 -12.33
CA LEU A 69 2.29 8.38 -12.89
C LEU A 69 0.87 8.07 -13.35
N TRP A 70 0.42 6.86 -13.20
CA TRP A 70 -0.99 6.65 -13.04
C TRP A 70 -1.27 6.82 -11.56
N THR A 71 -1.44 8.08 -11.14
CA THR A 71 -1.95 8.32 -9.79
C THR A 71 -3.23 7.52 -9.63
N ARG A 72 -3.55 7.08 -8.41
CA ARG A 72 -4.81 6.34 -8.16
C ARG A 72 -6.01 7.10 -8.74
N GLU A 73 -5.99 8.42 -8.64
CA GLU A 73 -7.01 9.29 -9.23
C GLU A 73 -7.00 9.25 -10.76
N GLU A 74 -5.86 9.44 -11.43
CA GLU A 74 -5.78 9.34 -12.90
C GLU A 74 -6.18 7.96 -13.43
N SER A 75 -5.83 6.90 -12.69
CA SER A 75 -6.26 5.53 -13.00
C SER A 75 -7.77 5.41 -12.94
N ILE A 76 -8.39 5.92 -11.87
CA ILE A 76 -9.84 5.92 -11.72
C ILE A 76 -10.51 6.74 -12.83
N GLN A 77 -9.98 7.93 -13.16
CA GLN A 77 -10.52 8.79 -14.21
C GLN A 77 -10.45 8.13 -15.59
N ASN A 78 -9.32 7.52 -15.93
CA ASN A 78 -9.15 6.79 -17.20
C ASN A 78 -10.06 5.56 -17.27
N LEU A 79 -10.22 4.82 -16.18
CA LEU A 79 -11.10 3.66 -16.13
C LEU A 79 -12.58 4.07 -16.23
N LYS A 80 -13.00 5.16 -15.56
CA LYS A 80 -14.35 5.73 -15.70
C LYS A 80 -14.62 6.19 -17.13
N TRP A 81 -13.67 6.89 -17.75
CA TRP A 81 -13.77 7.30 -19.14
C TRP A 81 -13.94 6.09 -20.07
N LEU A 82 -13.19 5.01 -19.84
CA LEU A 82 -13.31 3.78 -20.63
C LEU A 82 -14.68 3.09 -20.46
N VAL A 83 -15.22 3.07 -19.24
CA VAL A 83 -16.58 2.59 -18.95
C VAL A 83 -17.62 3.40 -19.73
N ASP A 84 -17.50 4.73 -19.72
CA ASP A 84 -18.44 5.61 -20.42
C ASP A 84 -18.38 5.41 -21.94
N LYS A 85 -17.17 5.29 -22.52
CA LYS A 85 -17.01 5.01 -23.95
C LYS A 85 -17.52 3.63 -24.35
N ALA A 86 -17.33 2.62 -23.51
CA ALA A 86 -17.87 1.30 -23.77
C ALA A 86 -19.42 1.30 -23.74
N ARG A 87 -20.03 2.01 -22.79
CA ARG A 87 -21.50 2.19 -22.74
C ARG A 87 -22.04 2.94 -23.95
N ASP A 88 -21.40 4.05 -24.30
CA ASP A 88 -21.77 4.86 -25.48
C ASP A 88 -21.71 4.04 -26.79
N SER A 89 -20.68 3.19 -26.94
CA SER A 89 -20.59 2.25 -28.06
C SER A 89 -21.77 1.28 -28.11
N ILE A 90 -22.11 0.66 -26.98
CA ILE A 90 -23.21 -0.31 -26.89
C ILE A 90 -24.55 0.36 -27.24
N GLU A 91 -24.82 1.53 -26.65
CA GLU A 91 -26.11 2.21 -26.79
C GLU A 91 -26.30 2.86 -28.16
N ARG A 92 -25.29 3.59 -28.66
CA ARG A 92 -25.44 4.45 -29.83
C ARG A 92 -24.94 3.83 -31.13
N HIS A 93 -23.89 3.02 -31.06
CA HIS A 93 -23.23 2.49 -32.26
C HIS A 93 -23.63 1.04 -32.54
N ASP A 94 -23.84 0.26 -31.48
CA ASP A 94 -24.13 -1.17 -31.59
C ASP A 94 -25.61 -1.50 -31.38
N LYS A 95 -26.51 -0.51 -31.26
CA LYS A 95 -27.97 -0.72 -31.10
C LYS A 95 -28.32 -1.67 -29.94
N GLY A 96 -27.55 -1.65 -28.86
CA GLY A 96 -27.70 -2.55 -27.71
C GLY A 96 -26.96 -3.89 -27.83
N TYR A 97 -26.32 -4.19 -28.95
CA TYR A 97 -25.48 -5.39 -29.08
C TYR A 97 -24.12 -5.18 -28.41
N VAL A 98 -23.71 -6.11 -27.56
CA VAL A 98 -22.41 -6.03 -26.88
C VAL A 98 -21.37 -6.82 -27.67
N ARG A 99 -20.47 -6.13 -28.38
CA ARG A 99 -19.34 -6.76 -29.05
C ARG A 99 -18.35 -7.30 -28.01
N GLN A 100 -17.70 -8.41 -28.34
CA GLN A 100 -16.72 -9.06 -27.44
C GLN A 100 -15.61 -8.10 -26.99
N GLY A 101 -15.07 -7.28 -27.90
CA GLY A 101 -14.06 -6.27 -27.56
C GLY A 101 -14.55 -5.24 -26.55
N THR A 102 -15.79 -4.75 -26.73
CA THR A 102 -16.43 -3.78 -25.83
C THR A 102 -16.76 -4.40 -24.47
N ALA A 103 -17.25 -5.65 -24.45
CA ALA A 103 -17.47 -6.41 -23.22
C ALA A 103 -16.18 -6.57 -22.41
N ASN A 104 -15.10 -6.99 -23.07
CA ASN A 104 -13.80 -7.20 -22.42
C ASN A 104 -13.24 -5.90 -21.85
N ALA A 105 -13.32 -4.79 -22.59
CA ALA A 105 -12.88 -3.48 -22.11
C ALA A 105 -13.71 -3.01 -20.91
N LEU A 106 -15.04 -3.16 -20.96
CA LEU A 106 -15.95 -2.77 -19.88
C LEU A 106 -15.74 -3.63 -18.62
N ILE A 107 -15.70 -4.95 -18.77
CA ILE A 107 -15.49 -5.90 -17.66
C ILE A 107 -14.11 -5.66 -17.03
N GLY A 108 -13.06 -5.50 -17.84
CA GLY A 108 -11.71 -5.21 -17.36
C GLY A 108 -11.66 -3.90 -16.58
N ALA A 109 -12.26 -2.83 -17.12
CA ALA A 109 -12.29 -1.54 -16.45
C ALA A 109 -13.02 -1.59 -15.10
N LEU A 110 -14.18 -2.26 -15.04
CA LEU A 110 -14.96 -2.43 -13.81
C LEU A 110 -14.25 -3.33 -12.79
N GLN A 111 -13.55 -4.37 -13.23
CA GLN A 111 -12.75 -5.21 -12.34
C GLN A 111 -11.60 -4.43 -11.71
N GLU A 112 -10.89 -3.62 -12.49
CA GLU A 112 -9.82 -2.76 -11.97
C GLU A 112 -10.36 -1.66 -11.06
N LEU A 113 -11.48 -1.01 -11.41
CA LEU A 113 -12.17 -0.07 -10.51
C LEU A 113 -12.57 -0.74 -9.20
N ASN A 114 -13.14 -1.94 -9.23
CA ASN A 114 -13.49 -2.68 -8.02
C ASN A 114 -12.25 -3.03 -7.18
N LYS A 115 -11.11 -3.35 -7.80
CA LYS A 115 -9.84 -3.57 -7.08
C LYS A 115 -9.33 -2.27 -6.46
N LEU A 116 -9.44 -1.16 -7.18
CA LEU A 116 -9.06 0.17 -6.71
C LEU A 116 -10.01 0.71 -5.64
N GLU A 117 -11.30 0.36 -5.65
CA GLU A 117 -12.28 0.72 -4.62
C GLU A 117 -12.20 -0.19 -3.39
N LYS A 118 -11.70 -1.42 -3.53
CA LYS A 118 -11.54 -2.41 -2.44
C LYS A 118 -10.45 -2.11 -1.40
N ILE A 119 -9.90 -0.88 -1.32
CA ILE A 119 -8.91 -0.52 -0.29
C ILE A 119 -9.10 0.95 0.15
N TYR A 120 -9.96 1.20 1.14
CA TYR A 120 -9.42 1.80 2.36
C TYR A 120 -8.54 0.71 2.97
N PRO A 121 -7.22 0.92 3.13
CA PRO A 121 -6.53 0.18 4.14
C PRO A 121 -6.98 0.85 5.44
N LEU A 122 -8.00 0.30 6.09
CA LEU A 122 -7.75 0.06 7.50
C LEU A 122 -6.51 -0.82 7.47
N ASP A 123 -5.34 -0.20 7.70
CA ASP A 123 -4.06 -0.91 7.74
C ASP A 123 -4.32 -2.26 8.39
N GLN A 124 -3.77 -3.37 7.90
CA GLN A 124 -3.98 -4.65 8.58
C GLN A 124 -3.65 -4.57 10.09
N LEU A 125 -2.84 -3.57 10.48
CA LEU A 125 -2.62 -3.11 11.85
C LEU A 125 -3.82 -2.35 12.49
N HIS A 126 -4.46 -1.41 11.80
CA HIS A 126 -5.68 -0.72 12.25
C HIS A 126 -6.91 -1.63 12.26
N ALA A 127 -7.09 -2.49 11.27
CA ALA A 127 -8.15 -3.51 11.26
C ALA A 127 -7.99 -4.46 12.46
N LYS A 128 -6.78 -4.97 12.72
CA LYS A 128 -6.49 -5.78 13.92
C LYS A 128 -6.66 -5.02 15.24
N LYS A 129 -6.38 -3.71 15.27
CA LYS A 129 -6.60 -2.87 16.46
C LYS A 129 -8.09 -2.69 16.75
N LEU A 130 -8.88 -2.40 15.73
CA LEU A 130 -10.34 -2.28 15.86
C LEU A 130 -10.98 -3.63 16.21
N GLU A 131 -10.50 -4.74 15.63
CA GLU A 131 -10.92 -6.09 16.03
C GLU A 131 -10.62 -6.36 17.51
N LYS A 132 -9.43 -5.97 18.01
CA LYS A 132 -9.09 -6.06 19.44
C LYS A 132 -9.91 -5.14 20.35
N GLU A 133 -10.36 -3.99 19.86
CA GLU A 133 -11.21 -3.06 20.61
C GLU A 133 -12.68 -3.50 20.62
N ILE A 134 -13.11 -4.28 19.62
CA ILE A 134 -14.46 -4.87 19.52
C ILE A 134 -14.53 -6.24 20.22
N GLU A 135 -13.40 -6.93 20.44
CA GLU A 135 -13.35 -8.10 21.32
C GLU A 135 -13.93 -7.70 22.68
N PRO A 136 -15.00 -8.38 23.14
CA PRO A 136 -15.67 -7.98 24.36
C PRO A 136 -14.70 -8.21 25.52
N ASN A 137 -14.18 -7.10 26.08
CA ASN A 137 -13.51 -7.06 27.37
C ASN A 137 -14.33 -7.88 28.38
N ASP A 138 -13.65 -8.63 29.25
CA ASP A 138 -14.22 -9.44 30.33
C ASP A 138 -15.36 -8.72 31.08
N ASP A 139 -15.27 -7.40 31.23
CA ASP A 139 -16.28 -6.57 31.87
C ASP A 139 -17.59 -6.49 31.05
N THR A 140 -17.49 -6.39 29.73
CA THR A 140 -18.62 -6.43 28.79
C THR A 140 -19.27 -7.81 28.77
N GLN A 141 -18.47 -8.87 28.81
CA GLN A 141 -18.99 -10.24 28.89
C GLN A 141 -19.72 -10.48 30.21
N ASN A 142 -19.19 -9.95 31.32
CA ASN A 142 -19.83 -10.03 32.63
C ASN A 142 -21.14 -9.23 32.68
N GLN A 143 -21.19 -8.04 32.08
CA GLN A 143 -22.41 -7.24 31.97
C GLN A 143 -23.48 -7.94 31.13
N VAL A 144 -23.11 -8.53 29.99
CA VAL A 144 -24.03 -9.33 29.15
C VAL A 144 -24.50 -10.58 29.89
N ALA A 145 -23.63 -11.26 30.64
CA ALA A 145 -23.99 -12.41 31.45
C ALA A 145 -24.96 -12.05 32.58
N ASN A 146 -24.77 -10.90 33.22
CA ASN A 146 -25.67 -10.39 34.26
C ASN A 146 -27.02 -9.96 33.70
N LEU A 147 -27.05 -9.30 32.54
CA LEU A 147 -28.29 -8.99 31.81
C LEU A 147 -29.06 -10.25 31.43
N ARG A 148 -28.38 -11.28 30.93
CA ARG A 148 -28.99 -12.59 30.63
C ARG A 148 -29.60 -13.23 31.88
N LYS A 149 -28.90 -13.20 33.02
CA LYS A 149 -29.42 -13.69 34.30
C LYS A 149 -30.65 -12.91 34.77
N MET A 150 -30.65 -11.59 34.62
CA MET A 150 -31.81 -10.76 34.99
C MET A 150 -33.02 -11.02 34.10
N ILE A 151 -32.83 -11.16 32.79
CA ILE A 151 -33.92 -11.49 31.85
C ILE A 151 -34.48 -12.88 32.15
N MET A 152 -33.62 -13.88 32.36
CA MET A 152 -34.05 -15.24 32.72
C MET A 152 -34.85 -15.25 34.03
N LYS A 153 -34.44 -14.45 35.03
CA LYS A 153 -35.16 -14.35 36.29
C LYS A 153 -36.53 -13.69 36.13
N ARG A 154 -36.66 -12.67 35.27
CA ARG A 154 -37.95 -12.02 34.95
C ARG A 154 -38.89 -12.88 34.09
N VAL A 155 -38.38 -13.87 33.38
CA VAL A 155 -39.20 -14.82 32.60
C VAL A 155 -39.76 -15.95 33.48
N GLN A 156 -39.22 -16.12 34.70
CA GLN A 156 -39.64 -17.15 35.66
C GLN A 156 -40.53 -16.62 36.80
N GLU A 157 -40.81 -15.32 36.84
CA GLU A 157 -41.81 -14.66 37.70
C GLU A 157 -43.09 -14.37 36.89
#